data_AF-A0A9D4Y4G9-F1
#
_entry.id   AF-A0A9D4Y4G9-F1
#
_cell.length_a   1.000
_cell.length_b   1.000
_cell.length_c   1.000
_cell.angle_alpha   90.00
_cell.angle_beta   90.00
_cell.angle_gamma   90.00
#
_symmetry.space_group_name_H-M   'P 1'
#
loop_
_entity.id
_entity.type
_entity.pdbx_description
1 polymer ?
#
loop_
_entity_poly.entity_id
_entity_poly.type
_entity_poly.pdbx_seq_one_letter_code
_entity_poly.pdbx_strand_id
1 'polypeptide(L)'
;MYFSIKFLNEDEWMIDPVMIADTYGPEGLDFVVDGGVRLAQSSTVVDMTKLPPRVLREGKGTISNWMVLEEDQETDVEEDLIPAAI
;
A
#
# COMPACT_ATOMS: atom_id res chain seq x y z
N MET A 1 -8.96 11.33 0.58
CA MET A 1 -7.57 11.00 0.24
C MET A 1 -6.71 11.62 1.33
N TYR A 2 -5.91 10.83 2.05
CA TYR A 2 -5.01 11.35 3.09
C TYR A 2 -3.63 11.57 2.48
N PHE A 3 -3.08 12.77 2.61
CA PHE A 3 -1.73 13.11 2.16
C PHE A 3 -0.77 12.97 3.35
N SER A 4 0.40 12.38 3.11
CA SER A 4 1.47 12.22 4.10
C SER A 4 2.80 12.69 3.51
N ILE A 5 3.61 13.38 4.30
CA ILE A 5 4.96 13.81 3.91
C ILE A 5 6.00 12.87 4.53
N LYS A 6 7.07 12.57 3.79
CA LYS A 6 8.26 11.92 4.36
C LYS A 6 9.01 12.92 5.23
N PHE A 7 9.24 12.58 6.51
CA PHE A 7 10.14 13.35 7.36
C PHE A 7 11.60 12.98 7.07
N LEU A 8 12.52 13.87 7.45
CA LEU A 8 13.95 13.81 7.12
C LEU A 8 14.73 12.67 7.82
N ASN A 9 14.11 11.93 8.75
CA ASN A 9 14.65 10.72 9.36
C ASN A 9 13.90 9.51 8.79
N GLU A 10 14.64 8.54 8.30
CA GLU A 10 14.28 7.72 7.13
C GLU A 10 13.13 6.71 7.33
N ASP A 11 12.60 6.54 8.54
CA ASP A 11 11.64 5.47 8.86
C ASP A 11 10.30 5.92 9.48
N GLU A 12 10.12 7.22 9.76
CA GLU A 12 8.88 7.73 10.36
C GLU A 12 8.16 8.72 9.42
N TRP A 13 6.97 8.31 8.95
CA TRP A 13 6.09 9.23 8.26
C TRP A 13 5.30 10.02 9.30
N MET A 14 5.45 11.33 9.30
CA MET A 14 4.69 12.24 10.14
C MET A 14 3.74 13.05 9.27
N ILE A 15 2.47 13.07 9.64
CA ILE A 15 1.48 13.97 9.07
C ILE A 15 1.45 15.21 9.98
N ASP A 16 2.23 16.23 9.63
CA ASP A 16 2.09 17.58 10.19
C ASP A 16 1.37 18.47 9.16
N PRO A 17 0.17 19.00 9.49
CA PRO A 17 -0.60 19.83 8.57
C PRO A 17 0.15 21.10 8.14
N VAL A 18 1.03 21.65 8.99
CA VAL A 18 1.85 22.83 8.65
C VAL A 18 2.85 22.46 7.56
N MET A 19 3.57 21.34 7.74
CA MET A 19 4.49 20.83 6.73
C MET A 19 3.77 20.48 5.41
N ILE A 20 2.52 19.98 5.48
CA ILE A 20 1.68 19.70 4.29
C ILE A 20 1.39 20.97 3.51
N ALA A 21 0.96 22.03 4.20
CA ALA A 21 0.69 23.31 3.56
C ALA A 21 1.95 23.90 2.92
N ASP A 22 3.09 23.85 3.62
CA ASP A 22 4.34 24.44 3.13
C ASP A 22 4.92 23.68 1.94
N THR A 23 4.85 22.34 1.96
CA THR A 23 5.42 21.49 0.90
C THR A 23 4.56 21.52 -0.36
N TYR A 24 3.24 21.35 -0.22
CA TYR A 24 2.34 21.15 -1.36
C TYR A 24 1.50 22.38 -1.72
N GLY A 25 1.52 23.44 -0.90
CA GLY A 25 0.87 24.71 -1.23
C GLY A 25 1.30 25.27 -2.59
N PRO A 26 2.62 25.30 -2.92
CA PRO A 26 3.09 25.72 -4.24
C PRO A 26 2.68 24.78 -5.38
N GLU A 27 2.39 23.51 -5.08
CA GLU A 27 1.99 22.49 -6.06
C GLU A 27 0.49 22.51 -6.39
N GLY A 28 -0.26 23.45 -5.82
CA GLY A 28 -1.69 23.63 -6.08
C GLY A 28 -2.60 22.90 -5.11
N LEU A 29 -2.15 22.62 -3.89
CA LEU A 29 -3.01 22.10 -2.84
C LEU A 29 -4.12 23.11 -2.47
N ASP A 30 -5.39 22.73 -2.65
CA ASP A 30 -6.53 23.64 -2.45
C ASP A 30 -6.76 24.04 -0.98
N PHE A 31 -6.66 23.08 -0.05
CA PHE A 31 -6.80 23.33 1.39
C PHE A 31 -6.20 22.19 2.23
N VAL A 32 -5.84 22.51 3.47
CA VAL A 32 -5.42 21.55 4.50
C VAL A 32 -6.43 21.56 5.65
N VAL A 33 -6.80 20.37 6.12
CA VAL A 33 -7.60 20.21 7.34
C VAL A 33 -6.66 19.78 8.46
N ASP A 34 -6.51 20.65 9.47
CA ASP A 34 -5.73 20.33 10.67
C ASP A 34 -6.51 19.35 11.55
N GLY A 35 -6.02 18.12 11.61
CA GLY A 35 -6.52 17.05 12.49
C GLY A 35 -5.50 16.61 13.55
N GLY A 36 -4.50 17.46 13.82
CA GLY A 36 -3.34 17.17 14.67
C GLY A 36 -2.26 16.31 14.00
N VAL A 37 -1.09 16.26 14.63
CA VAL A 37 0.04 15.46 14.18
C VAL A 37 -0.24 13.96 14.35
N ARG A 38 0.03 13.16 13.31
CA ARG A 38 -0.16 11.70 13.35
C ARG A 38 1.04 10.96 12.76
N LEU A 39 1.35 9.80 13.35
CA LEU A 39 2.20 8.80 12.72
C LEU A 39 1.45 8.17 11.55
N ALA A 40 1.99 8.33 10.35
CA ALA A 40 1.49 7.69 9.15
C ALA A 40 2.11 6.29 9.02
N GLN A 41 1.31 5.27 9.28
CA GLN A 41 1.58 3.95 8.71
C GLN A 41 0.75 3.81 7.45
N SER A 42 1.33 3.23 6.41
CA SER A 42 0.62 2.93 5.16
C SER A 42 -0.63 2.08 5.45
N SER A 43 -1.63 2.18 4.58
CA SER A 43 -2.75 1.23 4.58
C SER A 43 -2.33 -0.10 3.96
N THR A 44 -2.90 -1.18 4.47
CA THR A 44 -2.84 -2.50 3.83
C THR A 44 -3.68 -2.46 2.56
N VAL A 45 -3.12 -2.93 1.45
CA VAL A 45 -3.78 -2.96 0.14
C VAL A 45 -3.91 -4.41 -0.28
N VAL A 46 -5.13 -4.82 -0.62
CA VAL A 46 -5.47 -6.19 -0.99
C VAL A 46 -6.19 -6.17 -2.34
N ASP A 47 -5.67 -6.92 -3.29
CA ASP A 47 -6.30 -7.19 -4.57
C ASP A 47 -7.43 -8.21 -4.39
N MET A 48 -8.66 -7.73 -4.52
CA MET A 48 -9.89 -8.53 -4.44
C MET A 48 -10.37 -9.04 -5.81
N THR A 49 -9.64 -8.75 -6.90
CA THR A 49 -9.98 -9.20 -8.25
C THR A 49 -9.54 -10.64 -8.52
N LYS A 50 -8.60 -11.15 -7.72
CA LYS A 50 -8.08 -12.52 -7.77
C LYS A 50 -8.67 -13.38 -6.65
N LEU A 51 -8.76 -14.68 -6.93
CA LEU A 51 -9.09 -15.70 -5.95
C LEU A 51 -7.91 -16.67 -5.84
N PRO A 52 -7.30 -16.84 -4.66
CA PRO A 52 -7.58 -16.11 -3.41
C PRO A 52 -7.15 -14.63 -3.45
N PRO A 53 -7.71 -13.75 -2.60
CA PRO A 53 -7.31 -12.35 -2.51
C PRO A 53 -5.82 -12.19 -2.18
N ARG A 54 -5.16 -11.24 -2.83
CA ARG A 54 -3.69 -11.06 -2.76
C ARG A 54 -3.31 -9.79 -2.04
N VAL A 55 -2.38 -9.85 -1.10
CA VAL A 55 -1.85 -8.65 -0.45
C VAL A 55 -0.85 -7.99 -1.38
N LEU A 56 -1.12 -6.74 -1.79
CA LEU A 56 -0.21 -5.94 -2.61
C LEU A 56 0.74 -5.07 -1.77
N ARG A 57 0.31 -4.69 -0.57
CA ARG A 57 1.12 -3.90 0.37
C ARG A 57 0.68 -4.16 1.79
N GLU A 58 1.63 -4.46 2.66
CA GLU A 58 1.40 -4.51 4.09
C GLU A 58 1.41 -3.09 4.71
N GLY A 59 0.50 -2.87 5.64
CA GLY A 59 0.35 -1.61 6.35
C GLY A 59 -0.29 -1.86 7.71
N LYS A 60 -0.99 -0.87 8.25
CA LYS A 60 -1.62 -0.98 9.58
C LYS A 60 -2.74 -2.03 9.67
N GLY A 61 -3.35 -2.40 8.54
CA GLY A 61 -4.45 -3.37 8.52
C GLY A 61 -3.94 -4.79 8.74
N THR A 62 -4.58 -5.53 9.64
CA THR A 62 -4.19 -6.91 9.97
C THR A 62 -4.36 -7.84 8.77
N ILE A 63 -3.32 -8.61 8.47
CA ILE A 63 -3.37 -9.65 7.45
C ILE A 63 -4.01 -10.90 8.06
N SER A 64 -5.05 -11.43 7.40
CA SER A 64 -5.77 -12.64 7.77
C SER A 64 -5.26 -13.80 6.94
N ASN A 65 -5.43 -15.02 7.44
CA ASN A 65 -4.98 -16.27 6.81
C ASN A 65 -5.57 -16.58 5.41
N TRP A 66 -6.64 -15.89 5.00
CA TRP A 66 -7.24 -16.05 3.66
C TRP A 66 -6.63 -15.10 2.62
N MET A 67 -5.77 -14.17 3.04
CA MET A 67 -5.05 -13.26 2.14
C MET A 67 -3.67 -13.84 1.87
N VAL A 68 -3.37 -14.10 0.60
CA VAL A 68 -2.11 -14.72 0.18
C VAL A 68 -1.04 -13.64 -0.02
N LEU A 69 0.14 -13.86 0.56
CA LEU A 69 1.31 -13.01 0.37
C LEU A 69 2.03 -13.39 -0.93
N GLU A 70 2.69 -12.43 -1.58
CA GLU A 70 3.43 -12.72 -2.81
C GLU A 70 4.61 -13.68 -2.61
N GLU A 71 5.08 -13.84 -1.37
CA GLU A 71 6.19 -14.74 -1.02
C GLU A 71 5.75 -16.21 -0.92
N ASP A 72 4.45 -16.48 -0.77
CA ASP A 72 3.88 -17.83 -0.70
C ASP A 72 3.66 -18.47 -2.08
N GLN A 73 4.30 -17.93 -3.13
CA GLN A 73 4.28 -18.49 -4.48
C GLN A 73 5.17 -19.74 -4.52
N GLU A 74 4.68 -20.87 -3.99
CA GLU A 74 5.06 -22.16 -4.54
C GLU A 74 4.60 -22.16 -6.00
N THR A 75 5.53 -22.42 -6.90
CA THR A 75 5.38 -22.17 -8.33
C THR A 75 4.33 -23.09 -8.93
N ASP A 76 3.08 -22.65 -8.99
CA ASP A 76 2.05 -23.24 -9.87
C ASP A 76 2.33 -22.81 -11.32
N VAL A 77 3.50 -23.24 -11.83
CA VAL A 77 3.68 -23.37 -13.27
C VAL A 77 2.94 -24.65 -13.64
N GLU A 78 1.64 -24.54 -13.91
CA GLU A 78 0.97 -25.54 -14.73
C GLU A 78 1.68 -25.51 -16.09
N GLU A 79 2.67 -26.40 -16.27
CA GLU A 79 3.11 -26.78 -17.61
C GLU A 79 1.89 -27.34 -18.33
N ASP A 80 1.27 -26.50 -19.16
CA ASP A 80 0.35 -26.92 -20.22
C ASP A 80 1.12 -27.81 -21.20
N LEU A 81 1.34 -29.07 -20.80
CA LEU A 81 1.77 -30.15 -21.66
C LEU A 81 0.59 -30.46 -22.60
N ILE A 82 0.52 -29.73 -23.72
CA ILE A 82 -0.29 -30.17 -24.85
C ILE A 82 0.31 -31.49 -25.33
N PRO A 83 -0.38 -32.63 -25.23
CA PRO A 83 0.13 -33.86 -25.82
C PRO A 83 0.01 -33.68 -27.34
N ALA A 84 1.16 -33.60 -28.03
CA ALA A 84 1.19 -33.71 -29.47
C ALA A 84 0.61 -35.08 -29.85
N ALA A 85 -0.65 -35.07 -30.29
CA ALA A 85 -1.32 -36.25 -30.81
C ALA A 85 -0.83 -36.53 -32.22
N ILE A 86 -0.19 -37.71 -32.36
CA ILE A 86 -0.01 -38.59 -33.54
C ILE A 86 0.57 -37.96 -34.81
#